data_AF-A0A1Q3W9R5-F1
#
_entry.id   AF-A0A1Q3W9R5-F1
#
_cell.length_a   1.000
_cell.length_b   1.000
_cell.length_c   1.000
_cell.angle_alpha   90.00
_cell.angle_beta   90.00
_cell.angle_gamma   90.00
#
_symmetry.space_group_name_H-M   'P 1'
#
loop_
_entity.id
_entity.type
_entity.pdbx_description
1 polymer ?
#
loop_
_entity_poly.entity_id
_entity_poly.type
_entity_poly.pdbx_seq_one_letter_code
_entity_poly.pdbx_strand_id
1 'polypeptide(L)'
;MEELAIKIRIYDRQYPMKVQATDEASVRKAGELINNQIKAYRDKFGITDIQDLLAMVAFDCLVDSLKIKKTVEEDQQLIEKNVDSMIQLIDRVLA
;
A
#
# COMPACT_ATOMS: atom_id res chain seq x y z
N MET A 1 13.31 -2.19 -21.63
CA MET A 1 13.18 -1.58 -20.28
C MET A 1 14.44 -1.95 -19.53
N GLU A 2 15.21 -0.97 -19.06
CA GLU A 2 16.46 -1.22 -18.34
C GLU A 2 16.15 -1.68 -16.91
N GLU A 3 16.63 -2.88 -16.56
CA GLU A 3 16.59 -3.39 -15.19
C GLU A 3 17.86 -2.96 -14.46
N LEU A 4 17.69 -2.30 -13.32
CA LEU A 4 18.77 -1.90 -12.43
C LEU A 4 18.91 -2.93 -11.31
N ALA A 5 20.14 -3.37 -11.05
CA ALA A 5 20.46 -4.16 -9.87
C ALA A 5 20.67 -3.21 -8.68
N ILE A 6 19.75 -3.22 -7.73
CA ILE A 6 19.84 -2.43 -6.50
C ILE A 6 20.00 -3.34 -5.27
N LYS A 7 20.43 -2.76 -4.16
CA LYS A 7 20.48 -3.45 -2.86
C LYS A 7 19.65 -2.66 -1.85
N ILE A 8 18.57 -3.26 -1.36
CA ILE A 8 17.75 -2.65 -0.30
C ILE A 8 18.24 -3.12 1.05
N ARG A 9 18.29 -2.20 2.01
CA ARG A 9 18.53 -2.52 3.42
C ARG A 9 17.20 -2.49 4.18
N ILE A 10 16.79 -3.65 4.69
CA ILE A 10 15.64 -3.78 5.60
C ILE A 10 16.20 -4.22 6.95
N TYR A 11 16.08 -3.36 7.95
CA TYR A 11 16.71 -3.51 9.26
C TYR A 11 18.23 -3.75 9.14
N ASP A 12 18.75 -4.90 9.59
CA ASP A 12 20.16 -5.27 9.47
C ASP A 12 20.50 -6.04 8.17
N ARG A 13 19.48 -6.43 7.40
CA ARG A 13 19.63 -7.32 6.25
C ARG A 13 19.68 -6.55 4.95
N GLN A 14 20.58 -6.97 4.06
CA GLN A 14 20.70 -6.42 2.72
C GLN A 14 20.20 -7.43 1.68
N TYR A 15 19.22 -7.02 0.90
CA TYR A 15 18.59 -7.83 -0.12
C TYR A 15 18.96 -7.27 -1.51
N PRO A 16 19.76 -8.01 -2.31
CA PRO A 16 20.01 -7.65 -3.69
C PRO A 16 18.78 -7.99 -4.53
N MET A 17 18.32 -7.06 -5.37
CA MET A 17 17.18 -7.26 -6.25
C MET A 17 17.35 -6.51 -7.57
N LYS A 18 16.68 -7.01 -8.60
CA LYS A 18 16.57 -6.35 -9.90
C LYS A 18 15.22 -5.67 -9.98
N VAL A 19 15.20 -4.39 -10.33
CA VAL A 19 13.97 -3.60 -10.49
C VAL A 19 14.08 -2.71 -11.71
N GLN A 20 12.94 -2.37 -12.28
CA GLN A 20 12.91 -1.42 -13.38
C GLN A 20 13.30 -0.02 -12.89
N ALA A 21 13.93 0.76 -13.77
CA ALA A 21 14.34 2.13 -13.45
C ALA A 21 13.16 3.03 -13.00
N THR A 22 11.95 2.77 -13.49
CA THR A 22 10.74 3.49 -13.08
C THR A 22 10.33 3.21 -11.64
N ASP A 23 10.61 2.02 -11.14
CA ASP A 23 10.12 1.55 -9.84
C ASP A 23 11.17 1.70 -8.74
N GLU A 24 12.43 1.95 -9.09
CA GLU A 24 13.57 2.04 -8.19
C GLU A 24 13.32 3.01 -7.02
N ALA A 25 12.75 4.19 -7.30
CA ALA A 25 12.41 5.19 -6.29
C ALA A 25 11.31 4.69 -5.33
N SER A 26 10.24 4.09 -5.87
CA SER A 26 9.13 3.53 -5.09
C SER A 26 9.58 2.39 -4.18
N VAL A 27 10.44 1.53 -4.73
CA VAL A 27 10.99 0.36 -4.07
C VAL A 27 11.94 0.77 -2.93
N ARG A 28 12.82 1.76 -3.15
CA ARG A 28 13.67 2.33 -2.08
C ARG A 28 12.83 2.96 -0.97
N LYS A 29 11.80 3.72 -1.34
CA LYS A 29 10.88 4.35 -0.38
C LYS A 29 10.13 3.32 0.45
N ALA A 30 9.68 2.22 -0.14
CA ALA A 30 9.04 1.12 0.58
C ALA A 30 9.98 0.51 1.65
N GLY A 31 11.25 0.29 1.31
CA GLY A 31 12.25 -0.18 2.27
C GLY A 31 12.45 0.78 3.45
N GLU A 32 12.51 2.08 3.20
CA GLU A 32 12.58 3.10 4.27
C GLU A 32 11.33 3.11 5.16
N LEU A 33 10.14 3.01 4.57
CA LEU A 33 8.88 2.97 5.32
C LEU A 33 8.81 1.76 6.26
N ILE A 34 9.22 0.58 5.80
CA ILE A 34 9.30 -0.62 6.64
C ILE A 34 10.26 -0.38 7.81
N ASN A 35 11.44 0.17 7.55
CA ASN A 35 12.42 0.47 8.60
C ASN A 35 11.88 1.44 9.66
N ASN A 36 11.13 2.45 9.23
CA ASN A 36 10.51 3.41 10.15
C ASN A 36 9.39 2.77 10.97
N GLN A 37 8.55 1.93 10.36
CA GLN A 37 7.53 1.17 11.06
C GLN A 37 8.14 0.23 12.11
N ILE A 38 9.17 -0.54 11.76
CA ILE A 38 9.88 -1.43 12.69
C ILE A 38 10.40 -0.64 13.91
N LYS A 39 11.02 0.54 13.69
CA LYS A 39 11.46 1.40 14.79
C LYS A 39 10.30 1.87 15.67
N ALA A 40 9.21 2.34 15.06
CA ALA A 40 8.04 2.79 15.79
C ALA A 40 7.42 1.68 16.65
N TYR A 41 7.35 0.45 16.12
CA TYR A 41 6.87 -0.72 16.87
C TYR A 41 7.81 -1.09 18.02
N ARG A 42 9.12 -1.10 17.76
CA ARG A 42 10.13 -1.35 18.79
C ARG A 42 10.02 -0.36 19.94
N ASP A 43 9.89 0.93 19.63
CA ASP A 43 9.86 1.99 20.63
C ASP A 43 8.52 2.03 21.39
N LYS A 44 7.40 1.67 20.73
CA LYS A 44 6.07 1.63 21.36
C LYS A 44 5.84 0.41 22.25
N PHE A 45 6.26 -0.77 21.81
CA PHE A 45 5.91 -2.04 22.46
C PHE A 45 7.10 -2.71 23.17
N GLY A 46 8.31 -2.17 23.02
CA GLY A 46 9.52 -2.72 23.63
C GLY A 46 9.92 -4.10 23.08
N ILE A 47 9.39 -4.50 21.92
CA ILE A 47 9.65 -5.80 21.31
C ILE A 47 11.05 -5.80 20.74
N THR A 48 11.86 -6.79 21.12
CA THR A 48 13.23 -6.95 20.64
C THR A 48 13.38 -7.96 19.53
N ASP A 49 12.40 -8.87 19.36
CA ASP A 49 12.43 -9.84 18.27
C ASP A 49 12.04 -9.19 16.94
N ILE A 50 12.92 -9.32 15.97
CA ILE A 50 12.76 -8.77 14.62
C ILE A 50 11.64 -9.50 13.89
N GLN A 51 11.43 -10.79 14.15
CA GLN A 51 10.37 -11.57 13.50
C GLN A 51 8.99 -11.05 13.91
N ASP A 52 8.77 -10.85 15.20
CA ASP A 52 7.53 -10.30 15.74
C ASP A 52 7.28 -8.86 15.25
N LEU A 53 8.32 -8.03 15.25
CA LEU A 53 8.23 -6.66 14.69
C LEU A 53 7.82 -6.68 13.22
N LEU A 54 8.43 -7.56 12.41
CA LEU A 54 8.11 -7.65 10.99
C LEU A 54 6.68 -8.21 10.78
N ALA A 55 6.25 -9.15 11.62
CA ALA A 55 4.88 -9.67 11.59
C ALA A 55 3.84 -8.58 11.92
N MET A 56 4.11 -7.73 12.91
CA MET A 56 3.23 -6.58 13.22
C MET A 56 3.14 -5.60 12.05
N VAL A 57 4.27 -5.24 11.45
CA VAL A 57 4.29 -4.35 10.27
C VAL A 57 3.52 -4.96 9.10
N ALA A 58 3.69 -6.25 8.85
CA ALA A 58 2.98 -6.96 7.78
C ALA A 58 1.47 -7.03 8.04
N PHE A 59 1.07 -7.29 9.30
CA PHE A 59 -0.33 -7.30 9.72
C PHE A 59 -0.99 -5.95 9.48
N ASP A 60 -0.36 -4.87 9.93
CA ASP A 60 -0.85 -3.50 9.71
C ASP A 60 -1.00 -3.15 8.23
N CYS A 61 0.00 -3.48 7.42
CA CYS A 61 -0.06 -3.25 5.98
C CYS A 61 -1.23 -4.01 5.34
N LEU A 62 -1.53 -5.23 5.81
CA LEU A 62 -2.67 -5.99 5.33
C LEU A 62 -3.99 -5.36 5.76
N VAL A 63 -4.10 -4.92 7.02
CA VAL A 63 -5.28 -4.22 7.54
C VAL A 63 -5.56 -2.95 6.74
N ASP A 64 -4.53 -2.15 6.46
CA ASP A 64 -4.69 -0.94 5.66
C ASP A 64 -5.03 -1.25 4.19
N SER A 65 -4.43 -2.29 3.60
CA SER A 65 -4.81 -2.77 2.27
C SER A 65 -6.29 -3.17 2.20
N LEU A 66 -6.80 -3.86 3.23
CA LEU A 66 -8.22 -4.23 3.31
C LEU A 66 -9.13 -3.01 3.46
N LYS A 67 -8.74 -2.01 4.25
CA LYS A 67 -9.51 -0.75 4.36
C LYS A 67 -9.58 -0.03 3.02
N ILE A 68 -8.45 0.10 2.32
CA ILE A 68 -8.40 0.75 1.00
C ILE A 68 -9.30 0.02 0.01
N LYS A 69 -9.26 -1.32 -0.03
CA LYS A 69 -10.15 -2.11 -0.90
C LYS A 69 -11.63 -1.85 -0.61
N LYS A 70 -12.01 -1.82 0.68
CA LYS A 70 -13.38 -1.52 1.10
C LYS A 70 -13.82 -0.12 0.65
N THR A 71 -12.97 0.89 0.82
CA THR A 71 -13.26 2.26 0.37
C THR A 71 -13.42 2.34 -1.15
N VAL A 72 -12.55 1.66 -1.91
CA VAL A 72 -12.66 1.62 -3.38
C VAL A 72 -13.98 0.95 -3.81
N GLU A 73 -14.40 -0.13 -3.15
CA GLU A 73 -15.68 -0.78 -3.42
C GLU A 73 -16.88 0.14 -3.10
N GLU A 74 -16.82 0.87 -1.98
CA GLU A 74 -17.84 1.84 -1.59
C GLU A 74 -17.94 3.02 -2.59
N ASP A 75 -16.79 3.56 -3.00
CA ASP A 75 -16.71 4.63 -3.99
C ASP A 75 -17.23 4.17 -5.36
N GLN A 76 -16.89 2.95 -5.78
CA GLN A 76 -17.38 2.35 -7.02
C GLN A 76 -18.92 2.27 -7.02
N GLN A 77 -19.51 1.77 -5.93
CA GLN A 77 -20.97 1.68 -5.78
C GLN A 77 -21.64 3.06 -5.77
N LEU A 78 -21.00 4.06 -5.16
CA LEU A 78 -21.51 5.43 -5.16
C LEU A 78 -21.49 6.04 -6.58
N ILE A 79 -20.41 5.82 -7.33
CA ILE A 79 -20.28 6.28 -8.70
C ILE A 79 -21.35 5.64 -9.58
N GLU A 80 -21.56 4.32 -9.47
CA GLU A 80 -22.61 3.60 -10.21
C GLU A 80 -23.99 4.18 -9.94
N LYS A 81 -24.36 4.40 -8.66
CA LYS A 81 -25.63 5.04 -8.29
C LYS A 81 -25.78 6.45 -8.87
N ASN A 82 -24.71 7.23 -8.85
CA ASN A 82 -24.74 8.58 -9.42
C ASN A 82 -24.95 8.55 -10.93
N VAL A 83 -24.27 7.63 -11.64
CA VAL A 83 -24.45 7.42 -13.08
C VAL A 83 -25.88 7.00 -13.39
N ASP A 84 -26.44 6.05 -12.65
CA ASP A 84 -27.83 5.61 -12.83
C ASP A 84 -28.83 6.75 -12.62
N SER A 85 -28.60 7.58 -11.58
CA SER A 85 -29.45 8.74 -11.32
C SER A 85 -29.39 9.79 -12.45
N MET A 86 -28.22 9.98 -13.06
CA MET A 86 -28.04 10.87 -14.20
C MET A 86 -28.76 10.32 -15.45
N ILE A 87 -28.68 9.02 -15.69
CA ILE A 87 -29.41 8.36 -16.78
C ILE A 87 -30.92 8.57 -16.61
N GLN A 88 -31.45 8.34 -15.41
CA GLN A 88 -32.88 8.58 -15.13
C GLN A 88 -33.32 10.03 -15.37
N LEU A 89 -32.46 11.01 -15.04
CA LEU A 89 -32.75 12.42 -15.31
C LEU A 89 -32.77 12.73 -16.81
N ILE A 90 -31.85 12.15 -17.59
CA ILE A 90 -31.80 12.30 -19.04
C ILE A 90 -33.05 11.67 -19.68
N ASP A 91 -33.42 10.46 -19.28
CA ASP A 91 -34.61 9.76 -19.78
C ASP A 91 -35.89 10.55 -19.49
N ARG A 92 -35.95 11.22 -18.33
CA ARG A 92 -37.08 12.07 -17.96
C ARG A 92 -37.21 13.34 -18.81
N VAL A 93 -36.09 13.87 -19.32
CA VAL A 93 -36.08 15.10 -20.15
C VAL A 93 -36.30 14.77 -21.63
N LEU A 94 -35.96 13.55 -22.06
CA LEU A 94 -36.16 13.06 -23.42
C LEU A 94 -37.57 12.49 -23.67
N ALA A 95 -38.36 12.24 -22.62
CA ALA A 95 -39.77 11.83 -22.68
C ALA A 95 -40.71 13.05 -22.63
#